data_AF-A0A2T4JY12-F1
#
_entry.id   AF-A0A2T4JY12-F1
#
_cell.length_a   1.000
_cell.length_b   1.000
_cell.length_c   1.000
_cell.angle_alpha   90.00
_cell.angle_beta   90.00
_cell.angle_gamma   90.00
#
_symmetry.space_group_name_H-M   'P 1'
#
loop_
_entity.id
_entity.type
_entity.pdbx_description
1 polymer ?
#
loop_
_entity_poly.entity_id
_entity_poly.type
_entity_poly.pdbx_seq_one_letter_code
_entity_poly.pdbx_strand_id
1 'polypeptide(L)'
;MITMRDGVRLATDIYRPAEGGRPVETPLPVIFERTPYDKAGTPRTELSVARPTPYSRPDLACLLVRKGYVVIWQDCRGRYASEGVFTKYVNEAEDGYDAMVWIEAQPWNNSRIGTMGLSYDAHVQMAMACLNPPGLACMAVDSGGFSNAFTCGIRQGGALEMKQATWAYNRAMESPLSAAEPDILRAIQAEDLHGWMARTPWTKGRSPVKWDPDYEAYLLDQWQHGTFDDFWKKTGLWAAGYYQTFPKLPIIFMSSWYDAYVQTTLENYAGLKGDPERPLTLIMGPWTHGNRSERVFGDADFGEAATFDAQVDSDWLTYRLKFFARWLKDEAAPVLDGRVHLFVMGGGSGRKTGSGHLDHGGQWIETTDWPVPEAEPLVLHLRADMTLGDTPGAEQVLSYDYDPRHPVPTIGGSLTSGEPIFSGGGFDQVEAEGIFGCTAPGMPLTARPDVLSFETAPLVEDMVIAGPVTVRLKVSTDAPDTDFTAKLVDVYPPSADYPRGYALNITDGIFRVRYRKGYDAPELVGPDEGAFEITITPFATTNRFAKGHRIRLDISSSNFPKYDINPNTGEPEGTSRRSRIAVNSLHLGEAGSVLELLRLPQTGD
;
A
#
# COMPACT_ATOMS: atom_id res chain seq x y z
N MET A 1 -12.54 -20.40 -22.34
CA MET A 1 -12.14 -19.15 -22.99
C MET A 1 -13.38 -18.27 -23.12
N ILE A 2 -13.33 -17.04 -22.61
CA ILE A 2 -14.38 -16.02 -22.77
C ILE A 2 -13.85 -14.96 -23.74
N THR A 3 -14.64 -14.57 -24.74
CA THR A 3 -14.26 -13.59 -25.77
C THR A 3 -14.60 -12.17 -25.31
N MET A 4 -13.61 -11.28 -25.30
CA MET A 4 -13.78 -9.85 -25.00
C MET A 4 -14.29 -9.10 -26.22
N ARG A 5 -14.67 -7.82 -26.06
CA ARG A 5 -15.22 -6.96 -27.13
C ARG A 5 -14.31 -6.81 -28.35
N ASP A 6 -13.00 -6.96 -28.17
CA ASP A 6 -11.98 -6.85 -29.21
C ASP A 6 -11.60 -8.21 -29.84
N GLY A 7 -12.27 -9.29 -29.43
CA GLY A 7 -12.06 -10.64 -29.95
C GLY A 7 -10.96 -11.43 -29.23
N VAL A 8 -10.19 -10.80 -28.33
CA VAL A 8 -9.21 -11.51 -27.50
C VAL A 8 -9.93 -12.43 -26.53
N ARG A 9 -9.41 -13.64 -26.34
CA ARG A 9 -10.03 -14.64 -25.48
C ARG A 9 -9.25 -14.81 -24.19
N LEU A 10 -9.95 -14.66 -23.07
CA LEU A 10 -9.38 -14.86 -21.74
C LEU A 10 -9.66 -16.27 -21.24
N ALA A 11 -8.64 -16.93 -20.69
CA ALA A 11 -8.76 -18.24 -20.08
C ALA A 11 -9.54 -18.14 -18.78
N THR A 12 -10.48 -19.04 -18.60
CA THR A 12 -11.42 -18.98 -17.48
C THR A 12 -11.81 -20.39 -17.08
N ASP A 13 -11.62 -20.71 -15.80
CA ASP A 13 -12.04 -21.96 -15.18
C ASP A 13 -13.37 -21.71 -14.45
N ILE A 14 -14.33 -22.61 -14.66
CA ILE A 14 -15.68 -22.52 -14.09
C ILE A 14 -15.94 -23.79 -13.29
N TYR A 15 -16.06 -23.63 -11.97
CA TYR A 15 -16.34 -24.71 -11.04
C TYR A 15 -17.82 -24.64 -10.64
N ARG A 16 -18.56 -25.72 -10.88
CA ARG A 16 -20.02 -25.78 -10.63
C ARG A 16 -20.35 -26.88 -9.63
N PRO A 17 -21.35 -26.67 -8.74
CA PRO A 17 -21.93 -27.75 -7.96
C PRO A 17 -22.48 -28.84 -8.89
N ALA A 18 -22.32 -30.11 -8.48
CA ALA A 18 -22.75 -31.25 -9.26
C ALA A 18 -23.40 -32.31 -8.38
N GLU A 19 -24.45 -32.94 -8.90
CA GLU A 19 -25.12 -34.10 -8.31
C GLU A 19 -25.01 -35.29 -9.28
N GLY A 20 -24.55 -36.43 -8.78
CA GLY A 20 -24.36 -37.62 -9.63
C GLY A 20 -23.38 -37.40 -10.79
N GLY A 21 -22.41 -36.49 -10.64
CA GLY A 21 -21.43 -36.14 -11.67
C GLY A 21 -21.94 -35.20 -12.77
N ARG A 22 -23.16 -34.66 -12.63
CA ARG A 22 -23.73 -33.67 -13.55
C ARG A 22 -23.86 -32.30 -12.87
N PRO A 23 -23.50 -31.19 -13.53
CA PRO A 23 -23.73 -29.86 -12.96
C PRO A 23 -25.19 -29.63 -12.58
N VAL A 24 -25.41 -28.95 -11.46
CA VAL A 24 -26.75 -28.51 -11.06
C VAL A 24 -27.24 -27.45 -12.06
N GLU A 25 -28.46 -27.61 -12.56
CA GLU A 25 -29.07 -26.71 -13.55
C GLU A 25 -29.80 -25.52 -12.92
N THR A 26 -30.14 -25.59 -11.63
CA THR A 26 -30.70 -24.45 -10.90
C THR A 26 -29.73 -23.28 -10.95
N PRO A 27 -30.20 -22.05 -11.28
CA PRO A 27 -29.36 -20.87 -11.22
C PRO A 27 -28.83 -20.61 -9.81
N LEU A 28 -27.53 -20.33 -9.69
CA LEU A 28 -26.83 -20.16 -8.43
C LEU A 28 -26.03 -18.85 -8.42
N PRO A 29 -25.70 -18.31 -7.23
CA PRO A 29 -24.82 -17.17 -7.11
C PRO A 29 -23.40 -17.50 -7.54
N VAL A 30 -22.71 -16.50 -8.07
CA VAL A 30 -21.34 -16.61 -8.59
C VAL A 30 -20.35 -15.92 -7.66
N ILE A 31 -19.20 -16.53 -7.44
CA ILE A 31 -18.00 -15.85 -6.91
C ILE A 31 -16.99 -15.76 -8.04
N PHE A 32 -16.57 -14.54 -8.36
CA PHE A 32 -15.68 -14.24 -9.48
C PHE A 32 -14.39 -13.55 -9.01
N GLU A 33 -13.25 -14.02 -9.53
CA GLU A 33 -11.94 -13.42 -9.32
C GLU A 33 -11.17 -13.39 -10.65
N ARG A 34 -10.53 -12.25 -10.94
CA ARG A 34 -9.58 -12.09 -12.06
C ARG A 34 -8.19 -11.94 -11.47
N THR A 35 -7.20 -12.62 -12.04
CA THR A 35 -5.84 -12.59 -11.49
C THR A 35 -4.77 -12.57 -12.58
N PRO A 36 -3.65 -11.85 -12.38
CA PRO A 36 -2.46 -11.96 -13.21
C PRO A 36 -1.45 -12.98 -12.65
N TYR A 37 -1.85 -13.80 -11.67
CA TYR A 37 -1.00 -14.72 -10.88
C TYR A 37 -1.41 -16.20 -10.99
N ASP A 38 -1.75 -16.65 -12.19
CA ASP A 38 -2.23 -18.00 -12.54
C ASP A 38 -3.52 -18.36 -11.81
N LYS A 39 -4.60 -18.48 -12.56
CA LYS A 39 -5.87 -18.99 -12.03
C LYS A 39 -5.75 -20.41 -11.45
N ALA A 40 -4.73 -21.19 -11.83
CA ALA A 40 -4.45 -22.50 -11.24
C ALA A 40 -3.38 -22.49 -10.13
N GLY A 41 -2.80 -21.31 -9.83
CA GLY A 41 -1.72 -21.16 -8.87
C GLY A 41 -2.16 -21.23 -7.40
N THR A 42 -1.19 -21.06 -6.50
CA THR A 42 -1.39 -21.04 -5.04
C THR A 42 -1.09 -19.64 -4.49
N PRO A 43 -2.11 -18.83 -4.17
CA PRO A 43 -1.90 -17.53 -3.53
C PRO A 43 -1.26 -17.72 -2.16
N ARG A 44 -0.19 -16.97 -1.87
CA ARG A 44 0.54 -17.09 -0.59
C ARG A 44 -0.30 -16.74 0.66
N THR A 45 -1.42 -16.03 0.48
CA THR A 45 -2.21 -15.42 1.56
C THR A 45 -3.53 -16.12 1.84
N GLU A 46 -3.86 -17.20 1.12
CA GLU A 46 -5.08 -17.99 1.35
C GLU A 46 -4.85 -19.06 2.45
N LEU A 47 -4.44 -18.60 3.63
CA LEU A 47 -4.11 -19.40 4.81
C LEU A 47 -4.76 -18.81 6.08
N SER A 48 -4.63 -19.50 7.22
CA SER A 48 -5.00 -18.98 8.54
C SER A 48 -4.03 -19.48 9.61
N VAL A 49 -4.10 -18.94 10.84
CA VAL A 49 -3.33 -19.44 11.98
C VAL A 49 -3.54 -20.95 12.18
N ALA A 50 -4.79 -21.42 12.07
CA ALA A 50 -5.13 -22.84 12.22
C ALA A 50 -4.74 -23.69 10.99
N ARG A 51 -4.50 -23.05 9.83
CA ARG A 51 -4.12 -23.70 8.58
C ARG A 51 -3.00 -22.88 7.91
N PRO A 52 -1.73 -23.08 8.30
CA PRO A 52 -0.61 -22.27 7.80
C PRO A 52 -0.18 -22.65 6.37
N THR A 53 -0.79 -23.68 5.76
CA THR A 53 -0.58 -24.02 4.35
C THR A 53 -1.67 -23.40 3.50
N PRO A 54 -1.32 -22.56 2.51
CA PRO A 54 -2.31 -21.89 1.68
C PRO A 54 -3.11 -22.88 0.84
N TYR A 55 -4.36 -22.53 0.56
CA TYR A 55 -5.13 -23.19 -0.48
C TYR A 55 -4.52 -22.88 -1.84
N SER A 56 -4.38 -23.92 -2.68
CA SER A 56 -4.35 -23.65 -4.12
C SER A 56 -5.66 -22.98 -4.50
N ARG A 57 -5.66 -22.19 -5.56
CA ARG A 57 -6.90 -21.67 -6.12
C ARG A 57 -7.86 -22.85 -6.29
N PRO A 58 -7.60 -23.91 -7.10
CA PRO A 58 -8.53 -25.04 -7.33
C PRO A 58 -9.20 -25.61 -6.07
N ASP A 59 -8.43 -25.79 -4.99
CA ASP A 59 -8.96 -26.27 -3.72
C ASP A 59 -9.94 -25.28 -3.09
N LEU A 60 -9.65 -23.98 -3.15
CA LEU A 60 -10.55 -22.92 -2.72
C LEU A 60 -11.85 -22.93 -3.53
N ALA A 61 -11.83 -23.10 -4.86
CA ALA A 61 -13.09 -23.23 -5.63
C ALA A 61 -13.89 -24.44 -5.18
N CYS A 62 -13.25 -25.60 -4.98
CA CYS A 62 -13.97 -26.79 -4.52
C CYS A 62 -14.64 -26.57 -3.16
N LEU A 63 -14.03 -25.81 -2.24
CA LEU A 63 -14.67 -25.43 -0.99
C LEU A 63 -15.88 -24.53 -1.19
N LEU A 64 -15.74 -23.48 -1.99
CA LEU A 64 -16.82 -22.53 -2.28
C LEU A 64 -17.97 -23.23 -3.05
N VAL A 65 -17.66 -24.11 -4.00
CA VAL A 65 -18.64 -24.93 -4.72
C VAL A 65 -19.45 -25.81 -3.78
N ARG A 66 -18.82 -26.45 -2.79
CA ARG A 66 -19.53 -27.23 -1.76
C ARG A 66 -20.44 -26.38 -0.89
N LYS A 67 -20.24 -25.06 -0.85
CA LYS A 67 -21.14 -24.11 -0.22
C LYS A 67 -22.27 -23.64 -1.14
N GLY A 68 -22.37 -24.15 -2.37
CA GLY A 68 -23.47 -23.83 -3.30
C GLY A 68 -23.26 -22.56 -4.13
N TYR A 69 -22.00 -22.23 -4.43
CA TYR A 69 -21.65 -21.16 -5.38
C TYR A 69 -21.14 -21.77 -6.70
N VAL A 70 -21.36 -21.06 -7.80
CA VAL A 70 -20.51 -21.23 -8.99
C VAL A 70 -19.27 -20.37 -8.79
N VAL A 71 -18.08 -20.91 -9.04
CA VAL A 71 -16.82 -20.20 -8.83
C VAL A 71 -16.12 -20.03 -10.16
N ILE A 72 -15.68 -18.82 -10.45
CA ILE A 72 -15.07 -18.47 -11.73
C ILE A 72 -13.75 -17.78 -11.45
N TRP A 73 -12.68 -18.32 -12.02
CA TRP A 73 -11.39 -17.64 -12.04
C TRP A 73 -10.91 -17.43 -13.46
N GLN A 74 -10.39 -16.25 -13.70
CA GLN A 74 -9.94 -15.83 -15.01
C GLN A 74 -8.52 -15.28 -14.95
N ASP A 75 -7.68 -15.73 -15.87
CA ASP A 75 -6.37 -15.12 -16.09
C ASP A 75 -6.57 -13.76 -16.78
N CYS A 76 -5.92 -12.71 -16.27
CA CYS A 76 -5.87 -11.42 -16.94
C CYS A 76 -5.27 -11.53 -18.36
N ARG A 77 -5.58 -10.55 -19.22
CA ARG A 77 -5.08 -10.48 -20.60
C ARG A 77 -3.56 -10.60 -20.68
N GLY A 78 -3.07 -11.41 -21.63
CA GLY A 78 -1.64 -11.68 -21.83
C GLY A 78 -0.98 -12.45 -20.69
N ARG A 79 -1.76 -13.05 -19.78
CA ARG A 79 -1.25 -13.86 -18.66
C ARG A 79 -1.63 -15.32 -18.84
N TYR A 80 -0.67 -16.21 -18.58
CA TYR A 80 -0.84 -17.66 -18.59
C TYR A 80 -1.58 -18.17 -19.82
N ALA A 81 -2.79 -18.71 -19.65
CA ALA A 81 -3.56 -19.27 -20.75
C ALA A 81 -4.42 -18.23 -21.50
N SER A 82 -4.49 -16.98 -21.03
CA SER A 82 -5.18 -15.89 -21.72
C SER A 82 -4.38 -15.34 -22.89
N GLU A 83 -5.09 -15.03 -23.97
CA GLU A 83 -4.52 -14.37 -25.15
C GLU A 83 -4.27 -12.86 -24.90
N GLY A 84 -3.67 -12.19 -25.89
CA GLY A 84 -3.43 -10.75 -25.87
C GLY A 84 -2.06 -10.36 -25.32
N VAL A 85 -1.87 -9.07 -25.07
CA VAL A 85 -0.62 -8.47 -24.57
C VAL A 85 -0.84 -7.97 -23.14
N PHE A 86 0.11 -8.24 -22.25
CA PHE A 86 0.02 -7.80 -20.87
C PHE A 86 0.47 -6.34 -20.75
N THR A 87 -0.34 -5.52 -20.09
CA THR A 87 0.06 -4.17 -19.67
C THR A 87 -0.54 -3.92 -18.30
N LYS A 88 0.34 -3.75 -17.31
CA LYS A 88 -0.04 -3.67 -15.90
C LYS A 88 -1.14 -2.62 -15.67
N TYR A 89 -2.29 -3.06 -15.15
CA TYR A 89 -3.48 -2.28 -14.77
C TYR A 89 -4.33 -1.63 -15.87
N VAL A 90 -3.93 -1.67 -17.14
CA VAL A 90 -4.57 -0.82 -18.17
C VAL A 90 -5.85 -1.42 -18.75
N ASN A 91 -5.88 -2.72 -19.05
CA ASN A 91 -7.02 -3.37 -19.73
C ASN A 91 -8.11 -3.90 -18.78
N GLU A 92 -7.94 -3.66 -17.48
CA GLU A 92 -8.60 -4.46 -16.45
C GLU A 92 -10.08 -4.12 -16.23
N ALA A 93 -10.45 -2.86 -16.50
CA ALA A 93 -11.83 -2.41 -16.34
C ALA A 93 -12.73 -3.02 -17.41
N GLU A 94 -12.38 -2.84 -18.69
CA GLU A 94 -13.16 -3.31 -19.84
C GLU A 94 -13.20 -4.84 -19.93
N ASP A 95 -12.07 -5.51 -19.73
CA ASP A 95 -12.03 -6.98 -19.74
C ASP A 95 -12.87 -7.57 -18.59
N GLY A 96 -12.82 -6.93 -17.41
CA GLY A 96 -13.66 -7.31 -16.29
C GLY A 96 -15.15 -7.10 -16.57
N TYR A 97 -15.51 -5.99 -17.20
CA TYR A 97 -16.90 -5.71 -17.59
C TYR A 97 -17.42 -6.73 -18.61
N ASP A 98 -16.63 -7.05 -19.65
CA ASP A 98 -17.00 -8.02 -20.67
C ASP A 98 -17.17 -9.44 -20.08
N ALA A 99 -16.31 -9.81 -19.13
CA ALA A 99 -16.46 -11.05 -18.39
C ALA A 99 -17.77 -11.08 -17.59
N MET A 100 -18.14 -9.99 -16.90
CA MET A 100 -19.41 -9.89 -16.16
C MET A 100 -20.63 -9.97 -17.08
N VAL A 101 -20.61 -9.32 -18.24
CA VAL A 101 -21.66 -9.45 -19.26
C VAL A 101 -21.81 -10.91 -19.71
N TRP A 102 -20.70 -11.61 -19.93
CA TRP A 102 -20.73 -13.01 -20.32
C TRP A 102 -21.28 -13.90 -19.20
N ILE A 103 -20.85 -13.70 -17.94
CA ILE A 103 -21.32 -14.46 -16.76
C ILE A 103 -22.82 -14.23 -16.56
N GLU A 104 -23.28 -12.98 -16.69
CA GLU A 104 -24.68 -12.63 -16.54
C GLU A 104 -25.60 -13.37 -17.51
N ALA A 105 -25.12 -13.60 -18.75
CA ALA A 105 -25.89 -14.28 -19.78
C ALA A 105 -26.01 -15.80 -19.57
N GLN A 106 -25.33 -16.37 -18.57
CA GLN A 106 -25.30 -17.83 -18.38
C GLN A 106 -26.57 -18.34 -17.68
N PRO A 107 -27.19 -19.44 -18.17
CA PRO A 107 -28.46 -19.92 -17.61
C PRO A 107 -28.35 -20.47 -16.18
N TRP A 108 -27.13 -20.73 -15.72
CA TRP A 108 -26.83 -21.22 -14.37
C TRP A 108 -26.46 -20.10 -13.38
N ASN A 109 -26.44 -18.84 -13.81
CA ASN A 109 -26.22 -17.67 -12.94
C ASN A 109 -27.58 -17.11 -12.50
N ASN A 110 -27.73 -16.79 -11.20
CA ASN A 110 -28.95 -16.19 -10.65
C ASN A 110 -28.92 -14.65 -10.61
N SER A 111 -28.04 -14.02 -11.40
CA SER A 111 -27.81 -12.57 -11.44
C SER A 111 -27.26 -11.96 -10.15
N ARG A 112 -26.62 -12.76 -9.28
CA ARG A 112 -25.90 -12.28 -8.10
C ARG A 112 -24.45 -12.75 -8.12
N ILE A 113 -23.57 -11.84 -8.49
CA ILE A 113 -22.14 -12.08 -8.65
C ILE A 113 -21.40 -11.32 -7.55
N GLY A 114 -20.73 -12.04 -6.66
CA GLY A 114 -19.78 -11.47 -5.71
C GLY A 114 -18.37 -11.54 -6.25
N THR A 115 -17.53 -10.57 -5.89
CA THR A 115 -16.10 -10.59 -6.25
C THR A 115 -15.20 -10.58 -5.03
N MET A 116 -14.02 -11.16 -5.18
CA MET A 116 -12.95 -11.13 -4.18
C MET A 116 -11.58 -11.06 -4.85
N GLY A 117 -10.57 -10.68 -4.08
CA GLY A 117 -9.20 -10.63 -4.54
C GLY A 117 -8.33 -9.75 -3.67
N LEU A 118 -7.03 -10.06 -3.68
CA LEU A 118 -6.00 -9.38 -2.95
C LEU A 118 -5.01 -8.69 -3.90
N SER A 119 -4.51 -7.51 -3.56
CA SER A 119 -3.45 -6.83 -4.33
C SER A 119 -3.89 -6.47 -5.75
N TYR A 120 -3.22 -7.01 -6.78
CA TYR A 120 -3.63 -6.87 -8.16
C TYR A 120 -5.08 -7.33 -8.38
N ASP A 121 -5.48 -8.44 -7.78
CA ASP A 121 -6.84 -8.96 -7.90
C ASP A 121 -7.86 -7.99 -7.27
N ALA A 122 -7.45 -7.18 -6.28
CA ALA A 122 -8.24 -6.06 -5.75
C ALA A 122 -8.27 -4.85 -6.70
N HIS A 123 -7.15 -4.52 -7.36
CA HIS A 123 -7.12 -3.45 -8.36
C HIS A 123 -8.06 -3.72 -9.54
N VAL A 124 -8.09 -4.96 -10.07
CA VAL A 124 -8.97 -5.31 -11.19
C VAL A 124 -10.44 -5.37 -10.79
N GLN A 125 -10.76 -5.74 -9.56
CA GLN A 125 -12.12 -5.66 -9.02
C GLN A 125 -12.62 -4.22 -9.00
N MET A 126 -11.83 -3.30 -8.45
CA MET A 126 -12.18 -1.89 -8.38
C MET A 126 -12.33 -1.27 -9.78
N ALA A 127 -11.37 -1.54 -10.67
CA ALA A 127 -11.38 -1.07 -12.06
C ALA A 127 -12.66 -1.50 -12.80
N MET A 128 -13.03 -2.78 -12.68
CA MET A 128 -14.21 -3.34 -13.30
C MET A 128 -15.50 -2.72 -12.71
N ALA A 129 -15.57 -2.56 -11.40
CA ALA A 129 -16.74 -1.98 -10.73
C ALA A 129 -16.99 -0.51 -11.09
N CYS A 130 -15.95 0.27 -11.41
CA CYS A 130 -16.10 1.63 -11.94
C CYS A 130 -16.94 1.72 -13.22
N LEU A 131 -17.06 0.63 -13.99
CA LEU A 131 -17.88 0.57 -15.20
C LEU A 131 -19.33 0.12 -14.96
N ASN A 132 -19.74 -0.08 -13.69
CA ASN A 132 -21.08 -0.54 -13.32
C ASN A 132 -21.51 -1.84 -14.06
N PRO A 133 -20.75 -2.93 -13.91
CA PRO A 133 -21.06 -4.21 -14.56
C PRO A 133 -22.44 -4.74 -14.16
N PRO A 134 -23.11 -5.52 -15.05
CA PRO A 134 -24.34 -6.20 -14.67
C PRO A 134 -24.09 -7.30 -13.63
N GLY A 135 -25.08 -7.55 -12.77
CA GLY A 135 -25.08 -8.68 -11.82
C GLY A 135 -24.14 -8.54 -10.61
N LEU A 136 -23.28 -7.53 -10.54
CA LEU A 136 -22.39 -7.32 -9.40
C LEU A 136 -23.18 -6.97 -8.14
N ALA A 137 -23.08 -7.81 -7.11
CA ALA A 137 -23.92 -7.77 -5.92
C ALA A 137 -23.14 -7.50 -4.63
N CYS A 138 -21.84 -7.85 -4.56
CA CYS A 138 -20.97 -7.48 -3.44
C CYS A 138 -19.48 -7.62 -3.79
N MET A 139 -18.59 -7.00 -3.02
CA MET A 139 -17.14 -7.03 -3.25
C MET A 139 -16.35 -7.23 -1.95
N ALA A 140 -15.31 -8.06 -1.98
CA ALA A 140 -14.32 -8.21 -0.91
C ALA A 140 -12.94 -7.78 -1.42
N VAL A 141 -12.62 -6.50 -1.18
CA VAL A 141 -11.41 -5.82 -1.67
C VAL A 141 -10.34 -5.86 -0.59
N ASP A 142 -9.28 -6.63 -0.82
CA ASP A 142 -8.19 -6.85 0.13
C ASP A 142 -6.89 -6.22 -0.36
N SER A 143 -6.35 -5.27 0.41
CA SER A 143 -5.01 -4.72 0.23
C SER A 143 -4.76 -4.26 -1.20
N GLY A 144 -5.62 -3.40 -1.74
CA GLY A 144 -5.55 -2.92 -3.13
C GLY A 144 -6.79 -2.11 -3.53
N GLY A 145 -7.08 -2.06 -4.83
CA GLY A 145 -8.12 -1.19 -5.40
C GLY A 145 -7.64 0.26 -5.49
N PHE A 146 -7.19 0.72 -6.67
CA PHE A 146 -6.64 2.08 -6.80
C PHE A 146 -7.75 3.15 -6.81
N SER A 147 -7.79 4.02 -5.82
CA SER A 147 -8.45 5.32 -5.85
C SER A 147 -7.71 6.23 -6.82
N ASN A 148 -6.37 6.33 -6.66
CA ASN A 148 -5.45 7.04 -7.52
C ASN A 148 -4.02 6.46 -7.41
N ALA A 149 -3.59 5.74 -8.43
CA ALA A 149 -2.27 5.11 -8.49
C ALA A 149 -1.10 6.11 -8.55
N PHE A 150 -1.37 7.37 -8.94
CA PHE A 150 -0.36 8.43 -8.98
C PHE A 150 0.00 8.97 -7.60
N THR A 151 -0.91 8.87 -6.64
CA THR A 151 -0.68 9.36 -5.26
C THR A 151 -0.51 8.24 -4.24
N CYS A 152 -0.87 7.00 -4.59
CA CYS A 152 -0.64 5.83 -3.75
C CYS A 152 -0.40 4.54 -4.57
N GLY A 153 0.67 3.82 -4.27
CA GLY A 153 0.88 2.43 -4.67
C GLY A 153 1.70 2.22 -5.94
N ILE A 154 1.70 3.16 -6.89
CA ILE A 154 2.71 3.24 -7.97
C ILE A 154 3.63 4.42 -7.72
N ARG A 155 3.04 5.57 -7.41
CA ARG A 155 3.72 6.78 -6.97
C ARG A 155 3.14 7.27 -5.65
N GLN A 156 3.91 8.05 -4.92
CA GLN A 156 3.47 8.79 -3.74
C GLN A 156 4.11 10.17 -3.75
N GLY A 157 3.30 11.21 -3.53
CA GLY A 157 3.77 12.61 -3.61
C GLY A 157 4.50 12.97 -4.90
N GLY A 158 4.20 12.24 -5.99
CA GLY A 158 4.86 12.39 -7.29
C GLY A 158 6.16 11.60 -7.49
N ALA A 159 6.76 11.02 -6.45
CA ALA A 159 7.91 10.12 -6.59
C ALA A 159 7.47 8.69 -6.93
N LEU A 160 8.28 7.95 -7.71
CA LEU A 160 7.98 6.55 -8.04
C LEU A 160 8.31 5.64 -6.86
N GLU A 161 7.44 4.71 -6.50
CA GLU A 161 7.78 3.65 -5.56
C GLU A 161 8.62 2.56 -6.26
N MET A 162 9.88 2.34 -5.88
CA MET A 162 10.74 1.39 -6.60
C MET A 162 10.38 -0.08 -6.37
N LYS A 163 9.42 -0.37 -5.49
CA LYS A 163 8.80 -1.71 -5.41
C LYS A 163 8.23 -2.17 -6.75
N GLN A 164 7.95 -1.24 -7.68
CA GLN A 164 7.55 -1.56 -9.04
C GLN A 164 8.64 -2.32 -9.81
N ALA A 165 9.92 -2.04 -9.54
CA ALA A 165 11.06 -2.69 -10.18
C ALA A 165 11.28 -4.11 -9.69
N THR A 166 11.24 -4.33 -8.38
CA THR A 166 11.32 -5.65 -7.75
C THR A 166 10.12 -6.52 -8.13
N TRP A 167 8.91 -5.96 -8.20
CA TRP A 167 7.76 -6.68 -8.76
C TRP A 167 7.98 -7.04 -10.23
N ALA A 168 8.48 -6.10 -11.06
CA ALA A 168 8.75 -6.36 -12.47
C ALA A 168 9.71 -7.52 -12.64
N TYR A 169 10.82 -7.49 -11.90
CA TYR A 169 11.86 -8.50 -11.92
C TYR A 169 11.35 -9.88 -11.52
N ASN A 170 10.65 -9.97 -10.39
CA ASN A 170 10.11 -11.23 -9.91
C ASN A 170 9.07 -11.82 -10.86
N ARG A 171 8.20 -10.97 -11.42
CA ARG A 171 7.15 -11.42 -12.33
C ARG A 171 7.63 -11.73 -13.74
N ALA A 172 8.72 -11.09 -14.20
CA ALA A 172 9.37 -11.46 -15.45
C ALA A 172 9.93 -12.88 -15.39
N MET A 173 10.46 -13.34 -14.25
CA MET A 173 10.88 -14.74 -14.07
C MET A 173 9.72 -15.74 -14.13
N GLU A 174 8.52 -15.31 -13.75
CA GLU A 174 7.29 -16.12 -13.75
C GLU A 174 6.42 -15.90 -14.99
N SER A 175 6.92 -15.14 -15.99
CA SER A 175 6.13 -14.78 -17.15
C SER A 175 5.92 -15.95 -18.10
N PRO A 176 4.86 -15.93 -18.94
CA PRO A 176 4.69 -16.90 -20.02
C PRO A 176 5.91 -16.99 -20.95
N LEU A 177 6.59 -15.86 -21.17
CA LEU A 177 7.81 -15.81 -21.97
C LEU A 177 8.95 -16.59 -21.31
N SER A 178 9.22 -16.37 -20.02
CA SER A 178 10.21 -17.14 -19.26
C SER A 178 9.87 -18.63 -19.15
N ALA A 179 8.58 -18.97 -19.09
CA ALA A 179 8.12 -20.36 -19.08
C ALA A 179 8.33 -21.05 -20.45
N ALA A 180 8.15 -20.32 -21.55
CA ALA A 180 8.34 -20.83 -22.91
C ALA A 180 9.81 -20.90 -23.33
N GLU A 181 10.65 -19.98 -22.83
CA GLU A 181 12.04 -19.79 -23.24
C GLU A 181 12.99 -19.84 -22.02
N PRO A 182 13.52 -21.03 -21.64
CA PRO A 182 14.35 -21.19 -20.45
C PRO A 182 15.63 -20.33 -20.43
N ASP A 183 16.12 -19.91 -21.60
CA ASP A 183 17.29 -19.03 -21.71
C ASP A 183 16.98 -17.61 -21.22
N ILE A 184 15.75 -17.13 -21.41
CA ILE A 184 15.28 -15.84 -20.90
C ILE A 184 15.23 -15.88 -19.37
N LEU A 185 14.66 -16.95 -18.79
CA LEU A 185 14.64 -17.14 -17.34
C LEU A 185 16.06 -17.12 -16.76
N ARG A 186 16.98 -17.88 -17.37
CA ARG A 186 18.39 -17.90 -16.93
C ARG A 186 19.06 -16.55 -17.07
N ALA A 187 18.73 -15.77 -18.10
CA ALA A 187 19.28 -14.44 -18.31
C ALA A 187 18.78 -13.44 -17.25
N ILE A 188 17.49 -13.48 -16.89
CA ILE A 188 16.93 -12.66 -15.80
C ILE A 188 17.58 -13.05 -14.47
N GLN A 189 17.65 -14.35 -14.15
CA GLN A 189 18.26 -14.85 -12.91
C GLN A 189 19.74 -14.49 -12.75
N ALA A 190 20.45 -14.24 -13.86
CA ALA A 190 21.84 -13.82 -13.87
C ALA A 190 22.04 -12.31 -13.68
N GLU A 191 20.97 -11.50 -13.72
CA GLU A 191 21.06 -10.06 -13.44
C GLU A 191 21.31 -9.80 -11.95
N ASP A 192 22.17 -8.82 -11.66
CA ASP A 192 22.40 -8.34 -10.30
C ASP A 192 21.42 -7.20 -9.99
N LEU A 193 20.26 -7.54 -9.43
CA LEU A 193 19.24 -6.54 -9.11
C LEU A 193 19.75 -5.48 -8.11
N HIS A 194 20.58 -5.87 -7.13
CA HIS A 194 21.17 -4.93 -6.17
C HIS A 194 22.08 -3.93 -6.89
N GLY A 195 22.94 -4.43 -7.79
CA GLY A 195 23.79 -3.61 -8.63
C GLY A 195 23.02 -2.71 -9.61
N TRP A 196 21.86 -3.14 -10.10
CA TRP A 196 20.99 -2.30 -10.93
C TRP A 196 20.31 -1.19 -10.12
N MET A 197 19.81 -1.50 -8.92
CA MET A 197 19.21 -0.51 -8.03
C MET A 197 20.20 0.61 -7.66
N ALA A 198 21.47 0.28 -7.48
CA ALA A 198 22.52 1.28 -7.23
C ALA A 198 22.91 2.12 -8.48
N ARG A 199 22.33 1.83 -9.66
CA ARG A 199 22.68 2.44 -10.95
C ARG A 199 21.43 2.85 -11.73
N THR A 200 20.81 3.93 -11.27
CA THR A 200 19.68 4.58 -11.95
C THR A 200 20.16 5.82 -12.73
N PRO A 201 19.40 6.30 -13.72
CA PRO A 201 18.18 5.71 -14.26
C PRO A 201 18.45 4.57 -15.24
N TRP A 202 17.44 3.73 -15.44
CA TRP A 202 17.44 2.69 -16.47
C TRP A 202 16.85 3.21 -17.78
N THR A 203 17.20 2.56 -18.88
CA THR A 203 16.65 2.88 -20.20
C THR A 203 16.26 1.61 -20.91
N LYS A 204 15.39 1.68 -21.91
CA LYS A 204 14.97 0.52 -22.71
C LYS A 204 16.18 -0.29 -23.22
N GLY A 205 16.19 -1.60 -22.99
CA GLY A 205 17.29 -2.51 -23.29
C GLY A 205 18.47 -2.43 -22.31
N ARG A 206 18.38 -1.63 -21.24
CA ARG A 206 19.40 -1.43 -20.19
C ARG A 206 18.72 -1.27 -18.83
N SER A 207 18.09 -2.35 -18.39
CA SER A 207 17.38 -2.48 -17.14
C SER A 207 17.54 -3.91 -16.61
N PRO A 208 17.23 -4.20 -15.32
CA PRO A 208 17.23 -5.55 -14.77
C PRO A 208 16.15 -6.45 -15.39
N VAL A 209 15.20 -5.88 -16.14
CA VAL A 209 14.03 -6.59 -16.70
C VAL A 209 14.00 -6.57 -18.23
N LYS A 210 15.10 -6.15 -18.88
CA LYS A 210 15.21 -6.00 -20.34
C LYS A 210 14.89 -7.26 -21.15
N TRP A 211 14.95 -8.42 -20.52
CA TRP A 211 14.72 -9.73 -21.14
C TRP A 211 13.23 -10.02 -21.35
N ASP A 212 12.34 -9.29 -20.66
CA ASP A 212 10.90 -9.35 -20.87
C ASP A 212 10.37 -7.95 -21.25
N PRO A 213 10.12 -7.69 -22.54
CA PRO A 213 9.75 -6.37 -23.04
C PRO A 213 8.47 -5.80 -22.41
N ASP A 214 7.51 -6.64 -22.03
CA ASP A 214 6.24 -6.17 -21.44
C ASP A 214 6.48 -5.63 -20.03
N TYR A 215 7.35 -6.31 -19.25
CA TYR A 215 7.72 -5.87 -17.91
C TYR A 215 8.65 -4.66 -17.93
N GLU A 216 9.59 -4.59 -18.87
CA GLU A 216 10.44 -3.41 -19.06
C GLU A 216 9.61 -2.20 -19.48
N ALA A 217 8.68 -2.36 -20.43
CA ALA A 217 7.88 -1.28 -20.96
C ALA A 217 7.03 -0.62 -19.86
N TYR A 218 6.21 -1.38 -19.12
CA TYR A 218 5.33 -0.75 -18.12
C TYR A 218 6.14 -0.10 -16.99
N LEU A 219 7.28 -0.69 -16.59
CA LEU A 219 8.11 -0.15 -15.52
C LEU A 219 8.68 1.21 -15.92
N LEU A 220 9.23 1.30 -17.13
CA LEU A 220 9.75 2.56 -17.64
C LEU A 220 8.64 3.58 -17.89
N ASP A 221 7.48 3.16 -18.43
CA ASP A 221 6.33 4.04 -18.63
C ASP A 221 5.85 4.64 -17.31
N GLN A 222 5.65 3.83 -16.26
CA GLN A 222 5.22 4.32 -14.94
C GLN A 222 6.28 5.25 -14.31
N TRP A 223 7.57 4.98 -14.53
CA TRP A 223 8.65 5.84 -14.06
C TRP A 223 8.73 7.18 -14.81
N GLN A 224 8.50 7.17 -16.12
CA GLN A 224 8.70 8.34 -16.98
C GLN A 224 7.43 9.19 -17.15
N HIS A 225 6.23 8.63 -16.91
CA HIS A 225 4.99 9.40 -16.83
C HIS A 225 4.87 10.15 -15.49
N GLY A 226 5.69 11.20 -15.35
CA GLY A 226 5.72 12.05 -14.18
C GLY A 226 4.51 12.96 -13.99
N THR A 227 3.73 13.23 -15.02
CA THR A 227 2.59 14.16 -14.92
C THR A 227 1.30 13.38 -14.72
N PHE A 228 0.38 13.87 -13.88
CA PHE A 228 -0.96 13.29 -13.71
C PHE A 228 -1.87 13.61 -14.92
N ASP A 229 -1.55 13.00 -16.06
CA ASP A 229 -2.20 13.15 -17.35
C ASP A 229 -3.18 11.99 -17.66
N ASP A 230 -3.59 11.88 -18.92
CA ASP A 230 -4.52 10.85 -19.40
C ASP A 230 -4.00 9.41 -19.21
N PHE A 231 -2.68 9.22 -19.05
CA PHE A 231 -2.14 7.90 -18.72
C PHE A 231 -2.65 7.43 -17.35
N TRP A 232 -2.65 8.31 -16.35
CA TRP A 232 -3.06 7.99 -14.99
C TRP A 232 -4.56 8.04 -14.78
N LYS A 233 -5.28 8.86 -15.57
CA LYS A 233 -6.75 9.01 -15.48
C LYS A 233 -7.53 7.84 -16.09
N LYS A 234 -6.88 6.74 -16.42
CA LYS A 234 -7.53 5.49 -16.86
C LYS A 234 -8.29 4.85 -15.71
N THR A 235 -9.41 4.20 -16.00
CA THR A 235 -10.28 3.57 -15.00
C THR A 235 -9.54 2.57 -14.10
N GLY A 236 -8.57 1.81 -14.63
CA GLY A 236 -7.77 0.87 -13.85
C GLY A 236 -6.74 1.49 -12.89
N LEU A 237 -6.48 2.79 -13.01
CA LEU A 237 -5.48 3.53 -12.22
C LEU A 237 -6.08 4.64 -11.37
N TRP A 238 -7.30 5.11 -11.67
CA TRP A 238 -7.91 6.25 -11.00
C TRP A 238 -9.42 6.07 -10.74
N ALA A 239 -9.79 5.14 -9.85
CA ALA A 239 -11.21 4.91 -9.52
C ALA A 239 -11.91 6.14 -8.96
N ALA A 240 -11.19 7.06 -8.30
CA ALA A 240 -11.76 8.29 -7.76
C ALA A 240 -12.42 9.19 -8.82
N GLY A 241 -11.97 9.12 -10.07
CA GLY A 241 -12.62 9.79 -11.21
C GLY A 241 -13.92 9.14 -11.69
N TYR A 242 -14.27 7.97 -11.14
CA TYR A 242 -15.37 7.11 -11.60
C TYR A 242 -16.32 6.67 -10.47
N TYR A 243 -16.23 7.24 -9.26
CA TYR A 243 -17.12 6.87 -8.15
C TYR A 243 -18.60 7.13 -8.46
N GLN A 244 -18.92 8.11 -9.30
CA GLN A 244 -20.27 8.44 -9.74
C GLN A 244 -20.97 7.32 -10.52
N THR A 245 -20.20 6.48 -11.23
CA THR A 245 -20.72 5.30 -11.94
C THR A 245 -20.62 4.04 -11.10
N PHE A 246 -19.95 4.09 -9.95
CA PHE A 246 -19.73 2.90 -9.12
C PHE A 246 -21.07 2.37 -8.57
N PRO A 247 -21.33 1.04 -8.62
CA PRO A 247 -22.58 0.47 -8.15
C PRO A 247 -22.81 0.70 -6.65
N LYS A 248 -24.07 0.67 -6.26
CA LYS A 248 -24.49 0.71 -4.85
C LYS A 248 -24.61 -0.73 -4.35
N LEU A 249 -23.56 -1.22 -3.71
CA LEU A 249 -23.51 -2.58 -3.22
C LEU A 249 -22.62 -2.70 -1.97
N PRO A 250 -22.78 -3.76 -1.16
CA PRO A 250 -21.90 -4.06 -0.04
C PRO A 250 -20.43 -4.24 -0.45
N ILE A 251 -19.52 -3.59 0.28
CA ILE A 251 -18.07 -3.74 0.05
C ILE A 251 -17.35 -3.93 1.38
N ILE A 252 -16.48 -4.94 1.44
CA ILE A 252 -15.44 -5.03 2.45
C ILE A 252 -14.18 -4.39 1.87
N PHE A 253 -13.68 -3.37 2.56
CA PHE A 253 -12.34 -2.82 2.37
C PHE A 253 -11.45 -3.33 3.49
N MET A 254 -10.43 -4.12 3.15
CA MET A 254 -9.39 -4.54 4.08
C MET A 254 -8.03 -4.03 3.61
N SER A 255 -7.19 -3.57 4.54
CA SER A 255 -5.79 -3.25 4.27
C SER A 255 -4.99 -3.32 5.58
N SER A 256 -3.73 -2.89 5.53
CA SER A 256 -2.80 -3.02 6.65
C SER A 256 -1.97 -1.76 6.83
N TRP A 257 -1.62 -1.37 8.05
CA TRP A 257 -0.85 -0.14 8.31
C TRP A 257 0.56 -0.14 7.68
N TYR A 258 1.18 -1.31 7.51
CA TYR A 258 2.44 -1.48 6.76
C TYR A 258 2.21 -1.95 5.31
N ASP A 259 1.05 -1.68 4.72
CA ASP A 259 0.76 -1.88 3.30
C ASP A 259 1.00 -0.61 2.47
N ALA A 260 1.45 -0.75 1.22
CA ALA A 260 1.57 0.38 0.29
C ALA A 260 0.21 0.92 -0.19
N TYR A 261 -0.90 0.27 0.19
CA TYR A 261 -2.25 0.60 -0.25
C TYR A 261 -3.15 1.18 0.86
N VAL A 262 -2.59 1.62 2.00
CA VAL A 262 -3.37 2.24 3.08
C VAL A 262 -4.22 3.41 2.56
N GLN A 263 -3.58 4.38 1.89
CA GLN A 263 -4.26 5.59 1.44
C GLN A 263 -5.38 5.27 0.45
N THR A 264 -5.12 4.38 -0.52
CA THR A 264 -6.13 4.01 -1.52
C THR A 264 -7.34 3.32 -0.91
N THR A 265 -7.14 2.44 0.07
CA THR A 265 -8.25 1.79 0.78
C THR A 265 -9.12 2.81 1.52
N LEU A 266 -8.50 3.76 2.22
CA LEU A 266 -9.21 4.79 2.98
C LEU A 266 -9.91 5.80 2.08
N GLU A 267 -9.30 6.17 0.94
CA GLU A 267 -9.91 7.06 -0.06
C GLU A 267 -11.10 6.41 -0.78
N ASN A 268 -11.02 5.11 -1.09
CA ASN A 268 -12.17 4.37 -1.65
C ASN A 268 -13.31 4.31 -0.63
N TYR A 269 -13.02 3.97 0.63
CA TYR A 269 -14.02 3.97 1.70
C TYR A 269 -14.66 5.36 1.85
N ALA A 270 -13.86 6.42 1.93
CA ALA A 270 -14.35 7.79 2.07
C ALA A 270 -15.14 8.28 0.85
N GLY A 271 -14.73 7.92 -0.37
CA GLY A 271 -15.38 8.34 -1.60
C GLY A 271 -16.66 7.58 -1.92
N LEU A 272 -16.84 6.39 -1.36
CA LEU A 272 -18.02 5.55 -1.60
C LEU A 272 -19.00 5.52 -0.42
N LYS A 273 -18.62 5.95 0.79
CA LYS A 273 -19.52 5.96 1.95
C LYS A 273 -20.68 6.96 1.80
N GLY A 274 -21.71 6.81 2.63
CA GLY A 274 -22.84 7.75 2.72
C GLY A 274 -24.13 7.32 2.03
N ASP A 275 -24.12 6.19 1.31
CA ASP A 275 -25.33 5.59 0.75
C ASP A 275 -25.77 4.36 1.56
N PRO A 276 -26.99 4.34 2.15
CA PRO A 276 -27.50 3.18 2.88
C PRO A 276 -27.61 1.89 2.06
N GLU A 277 -27.74 2.01 0.72
CA GLU A 277 -27.74 0.86 -0.21
C GLU A 277 -26.32 0.32 -0.46
N ARG A 278 -25.29 0.97 0.12
CA ARG A 278 -23.88 0.61 0.00
C ARG A 278 -23.25 0.45 1.40
N PRO A 279 -23.58 -0.62 2.15
CA PRO A 279 -22.93 -0.87 3.43
C PRO A 279 -21.45 -1.15 3.22
N LEU A 280 -20.60 -0.36 3.87
CA LEU A 280 -19.14 -0.49 3.79
C LEU A 280 -18.60 -1.03 5.11
N THR A 281 -17.73 -2.03 5.01
CA THR A 281 -16.92 -2.50 6.14
C THR A 281 -15.47 -2.09 5.89
N LEU A 282 -14.80 -1.54 6.91
CA LEU A 282 -13.38 -1.23 6.84
C LEU A 282 -12.62 -2.04 7.90
N ILE A 283 -11.57 -2.76 7.50
CA ILE A 283 -10.72 -3.55 8.39
C ILE A 283 -9.26 -3.16 8.15
N MET A 284 -8.59 -2.64 9.19
CA MET A 284 -7.19 -2.21 9.11
C MET A 284 -6.37 -2.87 10.21
N GLY A 285 -5.45 -3.78 9.84
CA GLY A 285 -4.56 -4.48 10.77
C GLY A 285 -3.11 -3.98 10.75
N PRO A 286 -2.23 -4.47 11.64
CA PRO A 286 -0.83 -4.05 11.71
C PRO A 286 0.08 -4.77 10.70
N TRP A 287 -0.51 -5.39 9.68
CA TRP A 287 0.20 -6.37 8.85
C TRP A 287 1.06 -5.74 7.77
N THR A 288 1.94 -6.57 7.21
CA THR A 288 2.44 -6.36 5.84
C THR A 288 1.46 -6.94 4.84
N HIS A 289 1.66 -6.59 3.57
CA HIS A 289 0.76 -6.87 2.45
C HIS A 289 0.18 -8.30 2.41
N GLY A 290 -1.08 -8.41 2.85
CA GLY A 290 -1.87 -9.64 2.84
C GLY A 290 -1.64 -10.62 3.99
N ASN A 291 -0.72 -10.34 4.90
CA ASN A 291 -0.25 -11.28 5.93
C ASN A 291 -1.07 -11.20 7.23
N ARG A 292 -2.40 -11.20 7.10
CA ARG A 292 -3.35 -11.00 8.21
C ARG A 292 -3.42 -12.08 9.28
N SER A 293 -2.77 -13.21 9.04
CA SER A 293 -2.70 -14.36 9.97
C SER A 293 -1.35 -14.45 10.68
N GLU A 294 -0.50 -13.44 10.49
CA GLU A 294 0.79 -13.30 11.16
C GLU A 294 0.78 -12.09 12.10
N ARG A 295 1.74 -12.05 13.02
CA ARG A 295 1.87 -10.99 14.03
C ARG A 295 3.22 -10.30 14.05
N VAL A 296 4.21 -10.81 13.32
CA VAL A 296 5.58 -10.28 13.31
C VAL A 296 5.87 -9.71 11.93
N PHE A 297 6.25 -8.43 11.88
CA PHE A 297 6.59 -7.75 10.63
C PHE A 297 7.81 -6.88 10.81
N GLY A 298 8.90 -7.26 10.14
CA GLY A 298 10.22 -6.72 10.42
C GLY A 298 10.72 -7.20 11.79
N ASP A 299 11.18 -6.26 12.60
CA ASP A 299 11.69 -6.51 13.94
C ASP A 299 10.63 -6.38 15.04
N ALA A 300 9.38 -6.06 14.68
CA ALA A 300 8.28 -5.85 15.63
C ALA A 300 7.28 -7.03 15.68
N ASP A 301 6.96 -7.48 16.88
CA ASP A 301 5.84 -8.37 17.20
C ASP A 301 4.67 -7.51 17.72
N PHE A 302 3.53 -7.58 17.01
CA PHE A 302 2.31 -6.83 17.33
C PHE A 302 1.39 -7.59 18.30
N GLY A 303 1.84 -8.74 18.82
CA GLY A 303 1.13 -9.52 19.83
C GLY A 303 0.11 -10.49 19.24
N GLU A 304 -0.40 -11.41 20.07
CA GLU A 304 -1.37 -12.44 19.64
C GLU A 304 -2.69 -11.85 19.12
N ALA A 305 -3.06 -10.66 19.59
CA ALA A 305 -4.25 -9.95 19.13
C ALA A 305 -4.09 -9.38 17.71
N ALA A 306 -2.89 -9.36 17.12
CA ALA A 306 -2.65 -8.74 15.82
C ALA A 306 -3.34 -9.47 14.66
N THR A 307 -3.59 -10.77 14.77
CA THR A 307 -4.19 -11.53 13.67
C THR A 307 -5.64 -11.14 13.45
N PHE A 308 -6.11 -11.25 12.20
CA PHE A 308 -7.55 -11.25 11.92
C PHE A 308 -8.21 -12.47 12.58
N ASP A 309 -7.54 -13.62 12.45
CA ASP A 309 -8.01 -14.92 12.91
C ASP A 309 -8.19 -14.94 14.43
N ALA A 310 -9.32 -15.48 14.87
CA ALA A 310 -9.83 -15.52 16.25
C ALA A 310 -10.06 -14.18 16.96
N GLN A 311 -9.70 -13.04 16.35
CA GLN A 311 -9.86 -11.70 16.95
C GLN A 311 -11.03 -10.93 16.34
N VAL A 312 -11.08 -10.86 15.00
CA VAL A 312 -12.15 -10.18 14.26
C VAL A 312 -13.22 -11.19 13.83
N ASP A 313 -12.79 -12.33 13.31
CA ASP A 313 -13.62 -13.53 13.10
C ASP A 313 -12.73 -14.76 13.25
N SER A 314 -13.29 -15.96 13.16
CA SER A 314 -12.58 -17.24 13.12
C SER A 314 -11.37 -17.26 12.17
N ASP A 315 -11.60 -16.96 10.89
CA ASP A 315 -10.58 -16.70 9.89
C ASP A 315 -11.15 -15.93 8.69
N TRP A 316 -10.27 -15.40 7.84
CA TRP A 316 -10.66 -14.57 6.70
C TRP A 316 -11.53 -15.29 5.66
N LEU A 317 -11.29 -16.59 5.42
CA LEU A 317 -12.10 -17.37 4.49
C LEU A 317 -13.52 -17.54 5.02
N THR A 318 -13.67 -17.85 6.29
CA THR A 318 -14.95 -18.03 6.97
C THR A 318 -15.72 -16.73 7.02
N TYR A 319 -15.05 -15.61 7.30
CA TYR A 319 -15.69 -14.29 7.24
C TYR A 319 -16.19 -13.93 5.84
N ARG A 320 -15.36 -14.12 4.80
CA ARG A 320 -15.80 -13.91 3.39
C ARG A 320 -16.98 -14.81 3.02
N LEU A 321 -17.02 -16.06 3.47
CA LEU A 321 -18.15 -16.96 3.26
C LEU A 321 -19.44 -16.46 3.93
N LYS A 322 -19.37 -15.91 5.15
CA LYS A 322 -20.52 -15.26 5.81
C LYS A 322 -21.00 -14.05 5.02
N PHE A 323 -20.08 -13.22 4.54
CA PHE A 323 -20.38 -12.08 3.68
C PHE A 323 -21.08 -12.48 2.37
N PHE A 324 -20.57 -13.50 1.67
CA PHE A 324 -21.21 -14.00 0.47
C PHE A 324 -22.55 -14.69 0.74
N ALA A 325 -22.70 -15.39 1.87
CA ALA A 325 -23.98 -15.98 2.26
C ALA A 325 -25.03 -14.89 2.50
N ARG A 326 -24.65 -13.81 3.18
CA ARG A 326 -25.50 -12.67 3.44
C ARG A 326 -25.99 -12.00 2.16
N TRP A 327 -25.08 -11.65 1.27
CA TRP A 327 -25.38 -10.76 0.14
C TRP A 327 -25.73 -11.47 -1.17
N LEU A 328 -25.25 -12.71 -1.36
CA LEU A 328 -25.56 -13.48 -2.58
C LEU A 328 -26.70 -14.48 -2.41
N LYS A 329 -27.08 -14.81 -1.16
CA LYS A 329 -28.13 -15.82 -0.86
C LYS A 329 -29.20 -15.35 0.14
N ASP A 330 -29.09 -14.11 0.64
CA ASP A 330 -29.99 -13.56 1.65
C ASP A 330 -30.00 -14.36 2.98
N GLU A 331 -28.94 -15.11 3.27
CA GLU A 331 -28.83 -15.84 4.53
C GLU A 331 -28.59 -14.89 5.72
N ALA A 332 -29.13 -15.21 6.89
CA ALA A 332 -28.84 -14.47 8.11
C ALA A 332 -27.47 -14.88 8.66
N ALA A 333 -26.41 -14.24 8.18
CA ALA A 333 -25.04 -14.45 8.63
C ALA A 333 -24.51 -13.22 9.41
N PRO A 334 -23.82 -13.39 10.55
CA PRO A 334 -23.22 -12.28 11.28
C PRO A 334 -22.02 -11.74 10.50
N VAL A 335 -22.12 -10.49 10.06
CA VAL A 335 -21.08 -9.76 9.31
C VAL A 335 -20.93 -8.36 9.91
N LEU A 336 -19.79 -7.72 9.68
CA LEU A 336 -19.44 -6.41 10.26
C LEU A 336 -20.05 -5.24 9.46
N ASP A 337 -21.28 -5.41 8.95
CA ASP A 337 -21.92 -4.46 8.02
C ASP A 337 -21.91 -3.04 8.58
N GLY A 338 -21.33 -2.08 7.84
CA GLY A 338 -21.30 -0.69 8.24
C GLY A 338 -20.40 -0.37 9.44
N ARG A 339 -19.43 -1.25 9.76
CA ARG A 339 -18.50 -1.07 10.88
C ARG A 339 -17.06 -0.90 10.42
N VAL A 340 -16.29 -0.18 11.23
CA VAL A 340 -14.86 0.05 11.05
C VAL A 340 -14.11 -0.65 12.17
N HIS A 341 -13.22 -1.57 11.81
CA HIS A 341 -12.37 -2.34 12.72
C HIS A 341 -10.91 -1.94 12.49
N LEU A 342 -10.27 -1.43 13.53
CA LEU A 342 -8.92 -0.90 13.45
C LEU A 342 -8.06 -1.56 14.51
N PHE A 343 -6.86 -1.98 14.14
CA PHE A 343 -5.87 -2.43 15.12
C PHE A 343 -5.01 -1.25 15.57
N VAL A 344 -5.22 -0.78 16.80
CA VAL A 344 -4.35 0.21 17.44
C VAL A 344 -3.06 -0.48 17.84
N MET A 345 -1.99 -0.18 17.11
CA MET A 345 -0.64 -0.68 17.40
C MET A 345 -0.11 -0.06 18.70
N GLY A 346 0.83 -0.72 19.38
CA GLY A 346 1.49 -0.17 20.56
C GLY A 346 0.84 -0.59 21.88
N GLY A 347 1.49 -0.26 23.00
CA GLY A 347 1.06 -0.66 24.35
C GLY A 347 1.58 -2.03 24.83
N GLY A 348 2.38 -2.72 24.01
CA GLY A 348 3.19 -3.86 24.44
C GLY A 348 4.29 -3.47 25.43
N SER A 349 5.07 -4.45 25.89
CA SER A 349 6.05 -4.21 26.96
C SER A 349 7.27 -3.38 26.54
N GLY A 350 7.51 -3.22 25.23
CA GLY A 350 8.74 -2.60 24.70
C GLY A 350 10.01 -3.41 24.96
N ARG A 351 9.86 -4.69 25.33
CA ARG A 351 10.95 -5.64 25.59
C ARG A 351 11.17 -6.55 24.40
N LYS A 352 12.24 -7.34 24.42
CA LYS A 352 12.44 -8.41 23.45
C LYS A 352 11.54 -9.59 23.77
N THR A 353 10.81 -10.08 22.77
CA THR A 353 10.09 -11.35 22.87
C THR A 353 11.08 -12.51 22.94
N GLY A 354 10.58 -13.72 23.24
CA GLY A 354 11.39 -14.95 23.24
C GLY A 354 12.05 -15.26 21.89
N SER A 355 11.54 -14.72 20.78
CA SER A 355 12.12 -14.85 19.44
C SER A 355 12.97 -13.65 19.02
N GLY A 356 13.18 -12.67 19.90
CA GLY A 356 14.11 -11.55 19.69
C GLY A 356 13.52 -10.29 19.04
N HIS A 357 12.21 -10.26 18.78
CA HIS A 357 11.51 -9.08 18.23
C HIS A 357 11.15 -8.08 19.32
N LEU A 358 10.96 -6.80 18.97
CA LEU A 358 10.33 -5.81 19.84
C LEU A 358 8.86 -6.20 20.09
N ASP A 359 8.48 -6.39 21.34
CA ASP A 359 7.08 -6.49 21.77
C ASP A 359 6.42 -5.11 21.70
N HIS A 360 5.90 -4.77 20.52
CA HIS A 360 5.17 -3.53 20.26
C HIS A 360 3.70 -3.66 20.71
N GLY A 361 3.10 -4.84 20.50
CA GLY A 361 1.73 -5.13 20.90
C GLY A 361 0.66 -4.33 20.15
N GLY A 362 -0.55 -4.36 20.70
CA GLY A 362 -1.70 -3.61 20.20
C GLY A 362 -3.03 -4.30 20.52
N GLN A 363 -4.12 -3.68 20.07
CA GLN A 363 -5.48 -4.16 20.31
C GLN A 363 -6.44 -3.71 19.19
N TRP A 364 -7.46 -4.54 18.93
CA TRP A 364 -8.56 -4.16 18.05
C TRP A 364 -9.53 -3.20 18.75
N ILE A 365 -9.98 -2.19 18.00
CA ILE A 365 -11.11 -1.35 18.35
C ILE A 365 -12.16 -1.40 17.24
N GLU A 366 -13.41 -1.19 17.62
CA GLU A 366 -14.53 -0.99 16.70
C GLU A 366 -14.99 0.46 16.78
N THR A 367 -15.23 1.09 15.63
CA THR A 367 -15.84 2.41 15.52
C THR A 367 -16.85 2.45 14.37
N THR A 368 -17.55 3.58 14.24
CA THR A 368 -18.62 3.77 13.26
C THR A 368 -18.15 4.38 11.96
N ASP A 369 -16.99 5.05 11.94
CA ASP A 369 -16.47 5.69 10.74
C ASP A 369 -14.95 5.85 10.74
N TRP A 370 -14.41 6.20 9.58
CA TRP A 370 -13.05 6.66 9.40
C TRP A 370 -13.02 8.06 8.75
N PRO A 371 -12.17 8.99 9.26
CA PRO A 371 -11.39 8.91 10.49
C PRO A 371 -12.25 8.68 11.74
N VAL A 372 -11.63 8.23 12.84
CA VAL A 372 -12.36 7.88 14.07
C VAL A 372 -13.12 9.14 14.57
N PRO A 373 -14.47 9.11 14.70
CA PRO A 373 -15.28 10.30 14.99
C PRO A 373 -14.92 11.00 16.31
N GLU A 374 -14.49 10.24 17.30
CA GLU A 374 -14.12 10.74 18.62
C GLU A 374 -12.74 11.41 18.64
N ALA A 375 -11.93 11.25 17.59
CA ALA A 375 -10.56 11.75 17.57
C ALA A 375 -10.50 13.28 17.45
N GLU A 376 -9.66 13.89 18.29
CA GLU A 376 -9.44 15.34 18.34
C GLU A 376 -8.18 15.74 17.56
N PRO A 377 -8.16 16.90 16.90
CA PRO A 377 -6.95 17.44 16.28
C PRO A 377 -5.82 17.66 17.30
N LEU A 378 -4.62 17.24 16.94
CA LEU A 378 -3.37 17.55 17.63
C LEU A 378 -2.42 18.18 16.62
N VAL A 379 -2.01 19.42 16.88
CA VAL A 379 -1.03 20.15 16.06
C VAL A 379 0.26 20.30 16.85
N LEU A 380 1.36 19.83 16.29
CA LEU A 380 2.70 19.93 16.84
C LEU A 380 3.58 20.77 15.90
N HIS A 381 4.07 21.89 16.40
CA HIS A 381 4.97 22.78 15.68
C HIS A 381 6.40 22.27 15.78
N LEU A 382 7.09 22.28 14.64
CA LEU A 382 8.53 22.02 14.57
C LEU A 382 9.27 23.26 15.05
N ARG A 383 10.25 23.08 15.94
CA ARG A 383 11.01 24.18 16.56
C ARG A 383 12.51 24.06 16.31
N ALA A 384 13.21 25.19 16.31
CA ALA A 384 14.62 25.26 15.94
C ALA A 384 15.58 24.49 16.86
N ASP A 385 15.13 24.16 18.07
CA ASP A 385 15.83 23.31 19.03
C ASP A 385 15.57 21.81 18.82
N MET A 386 15.00 21.44 17.67
CA MET A 386 14.64 20.06 17.30
C MET A 386 13.55 19.45 18.19
N THR A 387 12.69 20.29 18.77
CA THR A 387 11.52 19.83 19.53
C THR A 387 10.23 19.92 18.72
N LEU A 388 9.28 19.05 19.06
CA LEU A 388 7.86 19.17 18.70
C LEU A 388 7.10 19.74 19.90
N GLY A 389 6.39 20.84 19.70
CA GLY A 389 5.60 21.49 20.76
C GLY A 389 4.22 21.93 20.30
N ASP A 390 3.32 22.13 21.26
CA ASP A 390 1.93 22.56 21.06
C ASP A 390 1.77 24.03 20.59
N THR A 391 2.87 24.79 20.62
CA THR A 391 2.94 26.20 20.30
C THR A 391 4.12 26.46 19.35
N PRO A 392 4.04 27.46 18.46
CA PRO A 392 5.14 27.79 17.57
C PRO A 392 6.37 28.28 18.35
N GLY A 393 7.56 27.99 17.81
CA GLY A 393 8.82 28.57 18.27
C GLY A 393 9.09 29.95 17.65
N ALA A 394 10.30 30.45 17.83
CA ALA A 394 10.77 31.65 17.12
C ALA A 394 10.92 31.38 15.61
N GLU A 395 10.74 32.43 14.81
CA GLU A 395 11.01 32.39 13.37
C GLU A 395 12.48 32.03 13.11
N GLN A 396 12.71 30.89 12.46
CA GLN A 396 14.05 30.40 12.11
C GLN A 396 14.04 29.55 10.84
N VAL A 397 15.21 29.39 10.23
CA VAL A 397 15.42 28.55 9.06
C VAL A 397 16.50 27.52 9.38
N LEU A 398 16.16 26.24 9.23
CA LEU A 398 17.12 25.14 9.31
C LEU A 398 17.44 24.69 7.90
N SER A 399 18.72 24.48 7.56
CA SER A 399 19.13 24.03 6.22
C SER A 399 20.03 22.80 6.30
N TYR A 400 19.94 21.95 5.29
CA TYR A 400 20.76 20.76 5.14
C TYR A 400 21.05 20.48 3.66
N ASP A 401 22.14 19.76 3.40
CA ASP A 401 22.53 19.34 2.05
C ASP A 401 21.91 17.98 1.73
N TYR A 402 21.18 17.89 0.62
CA TYR A 402 20.76 16.62 0.04
C TYR A 402 21.65 16.25 -1.15
N ASP A 403 22.46 15.20 -0.99
CA ASP A 403 23.26 14.60 -2.07
C ASP A 403 22.58 13.34 -2.63
N PRO A 404 22.09 13.36 -3.89
CA PRO A 404 21.48 12.19 -4.53
C PRO A 404 22.38 10.94 -4.61
N ARG A 405 23.70 11.08 -4.39
CA ARG A 405 24.66 9.96 -4.36
C ARG A 405 24.75 9.27 -3.01
N HIS A 406 24.21 9.90 -1.96
CA HIS A 406 24.20 9.39 -0.60
C HIS A 406 22.79 9.49 0.01
N PRO A 407 21.74 8.93 -0.64
CA PRO A 407 20.38 9.04 -0.14
C PRO A 407 20.23 8.37 1.23
N VAL A 408 19.26 8.83 2.02
CA VAL A 408 18.84 8.18 3.27
C VAL A 408 18.27 6.80 2.92
N PRO A 409 18.79 5.72 3.53
CA PRO A 409 18.31 4.37 3.25
C PRO A 409 16.91 4.14 3.81
N THR A 410 16.13 3.34 3.09
CA THR A 410 14.86 2.81 3.59
C THR A 410 15.13 1.69 4.59
N ILE A 411 14.63 1.87 5.80
CA ILE A 411 14.64 0.87 6.86
C ILE A 411 13.18 0.61 7.25
N GLY A 412 12.62 -0.48 6.71
CA GLY A 412 11.23 -0.87 6.94
C GLY A 412 10.20 0.00 6.24
N GLY A 413 9.02 0.10 6.86
CA GLY A 413 7.90 0.91 6.43
C GLY A 413 6.89 0.12 5.61
N SER A 414 5.92 0.85 5.05
CA SER A 414 4.83 0.24 4.30
C SER A 414 5.27 -0.21 2.91
N LEU A 415 5.02 -1.48 2.56
CA LEU A 415 5.56 -2.12 1.35
C LEU A 415 4.72 -3.33 0.91
N THR A 416 4.75 -3.63 -0.39
CA THR A 416 4.04 -4.79 -0.96
C THR A 416 4.94 -5.78 -1.70
N SER A 417 6.04 -5.35 -2.30
CA SER A 417 6.91 -6.22 -3.12
C SER A 417 8.36 -5.73 -3.19
N GLY A 418 9.03 -5.42 -2.07
CA GLY A 418 10.41 -4.93 -2.11
C GLY A 418 11.51 -6.00 -2.16
N GLU A 419 11.18 -7.26 -1.90
CA GLU A 419 12.15 -8.35 -1.96
C GLU A 419 12.69 -8.55 -3.39
N PRO A 420 14.00 -8.84 -3.54
CA PRO A 420 15.00 -9.12 -2.50
C PRO A 420 15.78 -7.89 -2.00
N ILE A 421 15.34 -6.67 -2.30
CA ILE A 421 16.12 -5.45 -2.05
C ILE A 421 15.84 -4.84 -0.68
N PHE A 422 14.58 -4.84 -0.26
CA PHE A 422 14.15 -4.25 1.01
C PHE A 422 12.82 -4.86 1.47
N SER A 423 12.63 -4.90 2.79
CA SER A 423 11.49 -5.55 3.43
C SER A 423 10.59 -4.52 4.12
N GLY A 424 9.29 -4.82 4.21
CA GLY A 424 8.32 -3.98 4.92
C GLY A 424 8.16 -4.37 6.39
N GLY A 425 7.54 -3.49 7.17
CA GLY A 425 7.28 -3.71 8.59
C GLY A 425 7.94 -2.67 9.51
N GLY A 426 7.93 -2.97 10.81
CA GLY A 426 8.49 -2.12 11.84
C GLY A 426 9.95 -2.49 12.14
N PHE A 427 10.86 -1.53 12.05
CA PHE A 427 12.30 -1.71 12.26
C PHE A 427 12.88 -0.58 13.10
N ASP A 428 13.97 -0.88 13.81
CA ASP A 428 14.75 0.16 14.47
C ASP A 428 15.39 1.06 13.41
N GLN A 429 15.29 2.38 13.56
CA GLN A 429 15.85 3.34 12.61
C GLN A 429 17.36 3.54 12.80
N VAL A 430 18.07 2.43 12.77
CA VAL A 430 19.52 2.28 12.90
C VAL A 430 20.03 1.52 11.68
N GLU A 431 21.04 2.06 11.01
CA GLU A 431 21.64 1.40 9.86
C GLU A 431 22.19 0.02 10.27
N ALA A 432 21.96 -1.00 9.44
CA ALA A 432 22.40 -2.37 9.69
C ALA A 432 23.03 -2.99 8.45
N GLU A 433 23.90 -3.99 8.66
CA GLU A 433 24.41 -4.80 7.56
C GLU A 433 23.27 -5.55 6.87
N GLY A 434 23.35 -5.67 5.54
CA GLY A 434 22.34 -6.36 4.75
C GLY A 434 21.11 -5.52 4.39
N ILE A 435 20.94 -4.33 4.96
CA ILE A 435 19.92 -3.37 4.49
C ILE A 435 20.50 -2.55 3.34
N PHE A 436 19.80 -2.55 2.21
CA PHE A 436 20.24 -1.85 1.01
C PHE A 436 20.36 -0.34 1.25
N GLY A 437 21.50 0.24 0.85
CA GLY A 437 21.79 1.67 0.99
C GLY A 437 22.41 2.06 2.34
N CYS A 438 22.43 1.17 3.35
CA CYS A 438 23.16 1.43 4.58
C CYS A 438 24.67 1.41 4.35
N THR A 439 25.36 2.42 4.87
CA THR A 439 26.82 2.62 4.71
C THR A 439 27.55 2.78 6.04
N ALA A 440 26.83 3.01 7.14
CA ALA A 440 27.38 3.17 8.48
C ALA A 440 26.64 2.29 9.52
N PRO A 441 26.77 0.95 9.46
CA PRO A 441 26.09 0.05 10.40
C PRO A 441 26.29 0.43 11.88
N GLY A 442 25.20 0.43 12.66
CA GLY A 442 25.16 0.80 14.07
C GLY A 442 24.89 2.29 14.35
N MET A 443 24.91 3.14 13.32
CA MET A 443 24.56 4.55 13.42
C MET A 443 23.06 4.77 13.25
N PRO A 444 22.40 5.56 14.11
CA PRO A 444 21.00 5.91 13.93
C PRO A 444 20.85 6.86 12.74
N LEU A 445 19.72 6.82 12.04
CA LEU A 445 19.45 7.75 10.94
C LEU A 445 19.47 9.22 11.39
N THR A 446 19.17 9.48 12.66
CA THR A 446 19.24 10.81 13.29
C THR A 446 20.67 11.36 13.40
N ALA A 447 21.71 10.53 13.20
CA ALA A 447 23.10 10.98 13.16
C ALA A 447 23.51 11.52 11.79
N ARG A 448 22.67 11.36 10.76
CA ARG A 448 22.96 11.86 9.42
C ARG A 448 22.72 13.38 9.36
N PRO A 449 23.59 14.15 8.68
CA PRO A 449 23.44 15.60 8.57
C PRO A 449 22.28 16.03 7.66
N ASP A 450 21.76 15.12 6.83
CA ASP A 450 20.64 15.34 5.91
C ASP A 450 19.29 14.85 6.49
N VAL A 451 19.21 14.63 7.80
CA VAL A 451 18.00 14.23 8.52
C VAL A 451 17.75 15.16 9.71
N LEU A 452 16.71 15.99 9.63
CA LEU A 452 16.24 16.82 10.75
C LEU A 452 15.24 16.01 11.58
N SER A 453 15.53 15.75 12.85
CA SER A 453 14.70 14.89 13.71
C SER A 453 14.08 15.72 14.85
N PHE A 454 12.75 15.90 14.82
CA PHE A 454 12.01 16.68 15.81
C PHE A 454 11.29 15.76 16.78
N GLU A 455 11.44 15.97 18.09
CA GLU A 455 10.87 15.09 19.11
C GLU A 455 10.04 15.84 20.16
N THR A 456 8.97 15.23 20.64
CA THR A 456 8.29 15.70 21.86
C THR A 456 9.19 15.47 23.08
N ALA A 457 8.87 16.12 24.20
CA ALA A 457 9.29 15.61 25.52
C ALA A 457 8.77 14.16 25.72
N PRO A 458 9.36 13.37 26.63
CA PRO A 458 8.78 12.07 26.98
C PRO A 458 7.33 12.26 27.41
N LEU A 459 6.44 11.47 26.83
CA LEU A 459 5.01 11.58 27.10
C LEU A 459 4.76 11.27 28.58
N VAL A 460 3.98 12.12 29.25
CA VAL A 460 3.64 11.93 30.68
C VAL A 460 2.57 10.87 30.89
N GLU A 461 1.88 10.52 29.82
CA GLU A 461 0.75 9.61 29.72
C GLU A 461 0.67 9.05 28.30
N ASP A 462 -0.13 8.01 28.13
CA ASP A 462 -0.28 7.36 26.84
C ASP A 462 -1.09 8.22 25.88
N MET A 463 -0.67 8.25 24.62
CA MET A 463 -1.31 9.01 23.57
C MET A 463 -1.62 8.09 22.38
N VAL A 464 -2.90 7.91 22.09
CA VAL A 464 -3.33 7.14 20.92
C VAL A 464 -3.58 8.09 19.77
N ILE A 465 -2.81 7.92 18.70
CA ILE A 465 -3.05 8.59 17.42
C ILE A 465 -3.85 7.64 16.54
N ALA A 466 -4.95 8.10 15.97
CA ALA A 466 -5.84 7.30 15.14
C ALA A 466 -6.46 8.15 14.02
N GLY A 467 -5.75 8.25 12.90
CA GLY A 467 -6.21 9.08 11.79
C GLY A 467 -5.15 9.35 10.71
N PRO A 468 -5.48 10.24 9.77
CA PRO A 468 -4.51 10.79 8.82
C PRO A 468 -3.32 11.44 9.54
N VAL A 469 -2.13 11.27 8.95
CA VAL A 469 -0.91 11.99 9.35
C VAL A 469 -0.63 13.03 8.28
N THR A 470 -0.65 14.32 8.66
CA THR A 470 -0.42 15.42 7.72
C THR A 470 0.77 16.24 8.19
N VAL A 471 1.73 16.45 7.29
CA VAL A 471 2.93 17.24 7.58
C VAL A 471 2.94 18.42 6.62
N ARG A 472 2.59 19.61 7.14
CA ARG A 472 2.65 20.86 6.37
C ARG A 472 4.01 21.47 6.59
N LEU A 473 4.78 21.61 5.52
CA LEU A 473 6.11 22.19 5.57
C LEU A 473 6.14 23.50 4.78
N LYS A 474 6.76 24.52 5.37
CA LYS A 474 7.20 25.70 4.64
C LYS A 474 8.68 25.51 4.33
N VAL A 475 9.02 25.39 3.06
CA VAL A 475 10.34 24.96 2.60
C VAL A 475 10.89 25.89 1.52
N SER A 476 12.20 25.85 1.30
CA SER A 476 12.85 26.40 0.12
C SER A 476 14.01 25.49 -0.31
N THR A 477 14.47 25.64 -1.54
CA THR A 477 15.62 24.93 -2.09
C THR A 477 16.37 25.81 -3.09
N ASP A 478 17.68 25.60 -3.23
CA ASP A 478 18.50 26.21 -4.28
C ASP A 478 18.48 25.42 -5.61
N ALA A 479 17.84 24.25 -5.61
CA ALA A 479 17.70 23.39 -6.76
C ALA A 479 16.38 23.67 -7.50
N PRO A 480 16.35 23.48 -8.84
CA PRO A 480 15.11 23.61 -9.62
C PRO A 480 14.05 22.56 -9.26
N ASP A 481 14.44 21.48 -8.58
CA ASP A 481 13.55 20.45 -8.04
C ASP A 481 14.29 19.68 -6.93
N THR A 482 13.55 19.03 -6.04
CA THR A 482 14.03 18.16 -4.95
C THR A 482 12.83 17.41 -4.38
N ASP A 483 13.08 16.45 -3.49
CA ASP A 483 12.03 15.84 -2.68
C ASP A 483 12.15 16.30 -1.22
N PHE A 484 11.05 16.21 -0.47
CA PHE A 484 11.03 16.22 0.99
C PHE A 484 10.32 14.96 1.48
N THR A 485 10.88 14.29 2.47
CA THR A 485 10.33 13.12 3.13
C THR A 485 9.95 13.44 4.56
N ALA A 486 8.95 12.74 5.08
CA ALA A 486 8.55 12.79 6.47
C ALA A 486 8.32 11.38 7.01
N LYS A 487 8.92 11.05 8.16
CA LYS A 487 8.73 9.75 8.84
C LYS A 487 8.28 9.97 10.27
N LEU A 488 7.14 9.37 10.63
CA LEU A 488 6.64 9.33 12.00
C LEU A 488 7.22 8.11 12.71
N VAL A 489 7.81 8.33 13.88
CA VAL A 489 8.54 7.32 14.65
C VAL A 489 8.08 7.32 16.10
N ASP A 490 7.89 6.13 16.66
CA ASP A 490 7.69 5.91 18.09
C ASP A 490 9.04 5.60 18.76
N VAL A 491 9.50 6.51 19.61
CA VAL A 491 10.81 6.41 20.27
C VAL A 491 10.64 5.85 21.68
N TYR A 492 11.02 4.60 21.83
CA TYR A 492 11.06 3.88 23.10
C TYR A 492 12.23 4.39 23.96
N PRO A 493 12.04 4.55 25.28
CA PRO A 493 13.12 4.87 26.19
C PRO A 493 14.12 3.71 26.31
N PRO A 494 15.35 3.98 26.78
CA PRO A 494 16.31 2.93 27.12
C PRO A 494 15.74 1.86 28.06
N SER A 495 15.99 0.59 27.73
CA SER A 495 15.60 -0.57 28.53
C SER A 495 16.77 -1.56 28.65
N ALA A 496 16.61 -2.61 29.44
CA ALA A 496 17.66 -3.63 29.55
C ALA A 496 17.85 -4.43 28.24
N ASP A 497 16.83 -4.54 27.39
CA ASP A 497 16.93 -5.23 26.09
C ASP A 497 17.40 -4.31 24.96
N TYR A 498 17.12 -3.01 25.12
CA TYR A 498 17.45 -1.92 24.21
C TYR A 498 18.12 -0.77 24.97
N PRO A 499 19.41 -0.87 25.34
CA PRO A 499 20.08 0.12 26.20
C PRO A 499 20.21 1.52 25.59
N ARG A 500 20.00 1.66 24.27
CA ARG A 500 19.99 2.94 23.54
C ARG A 500 18.57 3.45 23.26
N GLY A 501 17.54 2.78 23.76
CA GLY A 501 16.17 2.94 23.29
C GLY A 501 15.96 2.19 21.97
N TYR A 502 14.77 2.36 21.39
CA TYR A 502 14.39 1.77 20.10
C TYR A 502 13.56 2.80 19.33
N ALA A 503 13.90 3.07 18.07
CA ALA A 503 13.18 4.02 17.23
C ALA A 503 12.37 3.27 16.18
N LEU A 504 11.10 2.98 16.48
CA LEU A 504 10.23 2.20 15.59
C LEU A 504 9.56 3.11 14.56
N ASN A 505 9.81 2.87 13.26
CA ASN A 505 9.07 3.58 12.22
C ASN A 505 7.58 3.18 12.23
N ILE A 506 6.69 4.18 12.25
CA ILE A 506 5.24 3.96 12.21
C ILE A 506 4.69 4.14 10.80
N THR A 507 5.08 5.22 10.13
CA THR A 507 4.67 5.52 8.75
C THR A 507 5.61 6.54 8.13
N ASP A 508 5.65 6.62 6.80
CA ASP A 508 6.40 7.62 6.07
C ASP A 508 5.68 8.10 4.81
N GLY A 509 6.13 9.24 4.29
CA GLY A 509 5.70 9.80 3.03
C GLY A 509 6.78 10.67 2.39
N ILE A 510 6.52 11.07 1.16
CA ILE A 510 7.39 11.91 0.33
C ILE A 510 6.55 12.92 -0.44
N PHE A 511 7.15 14.04 -0.83
CA PHE A 511 6.59 14.99 -1.78
C PHE A 511 7.70 15.57 -2.67
N ARG A 512 7.51 15.49 -4.00
CA ARG A 512 8.42 16.04 -5.00
C ARG A 512 8.00 17.47 -5.39
N VAL A 513 8.88 18.45 -5.19
CA VAL A 513 8.47 19.87 -5.15
C VAL A 513 8.04 20.44 -6.50
N ARG A 514 8.40 19.81 -7.63
CA ARG A 514 7.85 20.21 -8.94
C ARG A 514 6.32 20.18 -8.98
N TYR A 515 5.67 19.40 -8.11
CA TYR A 515 4.21 19.30 -8.03
C TYR A 515 3.55 20.20 -7.00
N ARG A 516 4.29 21.13 -6.36
CA ARG A 516 3.77 22.02 -5.30
C ARG A 516 2.55 22.85 -5.71
N LYS A 517 2.33 23.06 -7.01
CA LYS A 517 1.17 23.78 -7.58
C LYS A 517 0.17 22.89 -8.31
N GLY A 518 0.36 21.57 -8.31
CA GLY A 518 -0.48 20.61 -9.01
C GLY A 518 0.31 19.45 -9.62
N TYR A 519 -0.29 18.27 -9.66
CA TYR A 519 0.31 17.08 -10.24
C TYR A 519 0.18 17.00 -11.77
N ASP A 520 -0.79 17.72 -12.35
CA ASP A 520 -1.11 17.76 -13.78
C ASP A 520 -0.33 18.83 -14.55
N ALA A 521 0.27 19.79 -13.85
CA ALA A 521 1.11 20.85 -14.43
C ALA A 521 2.35 21.09 -13.54
N PRO A 522 3.35 20.18 -13.56
CA PRO A 522 4.57 20.36 -12.77
C PRO A 522 5.32 21.63 -13.17
N GLU A 523 5.80 22.37 -12.19
CA GLU A 523 6.57 23.60 -12.36
C GLU A 523 7.92 23.46 -11.66
N LEU A 524 9.03 23.89 -12.26
CA LEU A 524 10.32 23.90 -11.56
C LEU A 524 10.37 25.04 -10.54
N VAL A 525 11.17 24.89 -9.49
CA VAL A 525 11.42 25.96 -8.51
C VAL A 525 12.26 27.06 -9.17
N GLY A 526 11.77 28.30 -9.12
CA GLY A 526 12.50 29.45 -9.63
C GLY A 526 13.65 29.86 -8.70
N PRO A 527 14.76 30.41 -9.22
CA PRO A 527 15.91 30.82 -8.39
C PRO A 527 15.56 31.86 -7.32
N ASP A 528 14.51 32.65 -7.54
CA ASP A 528 14.05 33.72 -6.65
C ASP A 528 12.65 33.44 -6.04
N GLU A 529 12.14 32.21 -6.12
CA GLU A 529 10.79 31.85 -5.63
C GLU A 529 10.64 31.99 -4.11
N GLY A 530 11.74 31.85 -3.37
CA GLY A 530 11.75 31.93 -1.91
C GLY A 530 11.10 30.71 -1.25
N ALA A 531 10.48 30.93 -0.09
CA ALA A 531 9.82 29.86 0.66
C ALA A 531 8.40 29.60 0.13
N PHE A 532 8.02 28.33 0.02
CA PHE A 532 6.72 27.87 -0.40
C PHE A 532 6.21 26.74 0.50
N GLU A 533 4.90 26.48 0.45
CA GLU A 533 4.27 25.43 1.24
C GLU A 533 4.14 24.13 0.44
N ILE A 534 4.38 23.01 1.12
CA ILE A 534 4.08 21.67 0.63
C ILE A 534 3.38 20.88 1.73
N THR A 535 2.62 19.85 1.33
CA THR A 535 2.00 18.92 2.26
C THR A 535 2.48 17.51 1.95
N ILE A 536 3.16 16.88 2.90
CA ILE A 536 3.49 15.47 2.85
C ILE A 536 2.40 14.73 3.61
N THR A 537 1.85 13.68 3.01
CA THR A 537 0.88 12.78 3.63
C THR A 537 1.52 11.40 3.81
N PRO A 538 2.26 11.17 4.91
CA PRO A 538 2.53 9.80 5.34
C PRO A 538 1.23 9.02 5.42
N PHE A 539 1.27 7.71 5.17
CA PHE A 539 0.07 6.90 5.26
C PHE A 539 -0.54 6.99 6.66
N ALA A 540 -1.88 7.04 6.72
CA ALA A 540 -2.59 7.10 7.98
C ALA A 540 -2.29 5.89 8.87
N THR A 541 -2.49 6.05 10.16
CA THR A 541 -2.11 5.02 11.13
C THR A 541 -2.98 5.06 12.38
N THR A 542 -2.96 3.96 13.14
CA THR A 542 -3.45 3.90 14.51
C THR A 542 -2.35 3.34 15.42
N ASN A 543 -1.76 4.19 16.26
CA ASN A 543 -0.66 3.81 17.18
C ASN A 543 -0.82 4.46 18.56
N ARG A 544 -0.57 3.69 19.62
CA ARG A 544 -0.43 4.13 21.00
C ARG A 544 1.04 4.39 21.30
N PHE A 545 1.39 5.68 21.38
CA PHE A 545 2.66 6.10 21.95
C PHE A 545 2.54 6.03 23.46
N ALA A 546 3.22 5.06 24.08
CA ALA A 546 3.09 4.81 25.51
C ALA A 546 3.78 5.90 26.34
N LYS A 547 3.35 6.04 27.60
CA LYS A 547 4.01 6.92 28.57
C LYS A 547 5.52 6.66 28.62
N GLY A 548 6.29 7.74 28.59
CA GLY A 548 7.75 7.72 28.55
C GLY A 548 8.34 7.61 27.15
N HIS A 549 7.56 7.22 26.14
CA HIS A 549 7.98 7.31 24.74
C HIS A 549 8.00 8.77 24.26
N ARG A 550 8.48 8.97 23.04
CA ARG A 550 8.36 10.26 22.32
C ARG A 550 7.74 10.04 20.96
N ILE A 551 6.98 11.03 20.52
CA ILE A 551 6.61 11.16 19.10
C ILE A 551 7.79 11.87 18.43
N ARG A 552 8.34 11.23 17.39
CA ARG A 552 9.40 11.82 16.56
C ARG A 552 8.96 11.96 15.12
N LEU A 553 9.35 13.07 14.51
CA LEU A 553 9.21 13.35 13.09
C LEU A 553 10.58 13.57 12.47
N ASP A 554 10.97 12.69 11.55
CA ASP A 554 12.20 12.84 10.77
C ASP A 554 11.87 13.47 9.41
N ILE A 555 12.55 14.57 9.08
CA ILE A 555 12.46 15.27 7.79
C ILE A 555 13.77 15.12 7.02
N SER A 556 13.70 14.68 5.77
CA SER A 556 14.84 14.60 4.86
C SER A 556 14.39 14.87 3.42
N SER A 557 15.20 14.50 2.43
CA SER A 557 14.92 14.63 1.00
C SER A 557 15.07 13.33 0.22
N SER A 558 15.18 12.19 0.93
CA SER A 558 15.16 10.86 0.32
C SER A 558 14.70 9.79 1.32
N ASN A 559 14.31 8.64 0.78
CA ASN A 559 14.01 7.39 1.50
C ASN A 559 14.14 6.27 0.46
N PHE A 560 15.38 5.90 0.13
CA PHE A 560 15.73 5.01 -0.98
C PHE A 560 16.10 3.62 -0.46
N PRO A 561 15.55 2.52 -1.01
CA PRO A 561 14.89 2.45 -2.30
C PRO A 561 13.37 2.44 -2.25
N LYS A 562 12.70 2.86 -1.17
CA LYS A 562 11.23 2.97 -1.21
C LYS A 562 10.76 3.85 -2.36
N TYR A 563 11.33 5.05 -2.49
CA TYR A 563 11.07 5.99 -3.59
C TYR A 563 12.28 6.15 -4.50
N ASP A 564 12.08 6.56 -5.76
CA ASP A 564 13.16 6.90 -6.67
C ASP A 564 13.93 8.15 -6.22
N ILE A 565 15.19 8.25 -6.64
CA ILE A 565 16.08 9.35 -6.25
C ILE A 565 15.77 10.59 -7.11
N ASN A 566 15.44 11.71 -6.48
CA ASN A 566 15.43 13.00 -7.17
C ASN A 566 16.89 13.47 -7.44
N PRO A 567 17.28 13.74 -8.69
CA PRO A 567 18.63 14.20 -9.04
C PRO A 567 18.89 15.69 -8.73
N ASN A 568 17.87 16.42 -8.30
CA ASN A 568 17.86 17.87 -8.04
C ASN A 568 18.09 18.75 -9.29
N THR A 569 17.87 18.22 -10.49
CA THR A 569 18.18 18.90 -11.76
C THR A 569 16.96 19.48 -12.48
N GLY A 570 15.75 19.07 -12.09
CA GLY A 570 14.52 19.39 -12.84
C GLY A 570 14.37 18.63 -14.16
N GLU A 571 15.28 17.70 -14.48
CA GLU A 571 15.14 16.82 -15.64
C GLU A 571 13.94 15.86 -15.45
N PRO A 572 13.37 15.33 -16.56
CA PRO A 572 12.24 14.38 -16.48
C PRO A 572 12.57 13.14 -15.65
N GLU A 573 11.57 12.62 -14.93
CA GLU A 573 11.72 11.45 -14.05
C GLU A 573 12.29 10.24 -14.81
N GLY A 574 13.17 9.49 -14.14
CA GLY A 574 13.73 8.27 -14.72
C GLY A 574 14.61 8.47 -15.96
N THR A 575 15.09 9.69 -16.23
CA THR A 575 15.95 9.96 -17.41
C THR A 575 17.23 10.75 -17.11
N SER A 576 17.31 11.38 -15.94
CA SER A 576 18.42 12.27 -15.58
C SER A 576 19.76 11.52 -15.50
N ARG A 577 20.79 12.07 -16.14
CA ARG A 577 22.16 11.50 -16.12
C ARG A 577 23.14 12.31 -15.27
N ARG A 578 22.65 13.37 -14.63
CA ARG A 578 23.42 14.31 -13.82
C ARG A 578 22.70 14.47 -12.50
N SER A 579 23.45 14.74 -11.44
CA SER A 579 22.87 15.15 -10.17
C SER A 579 23.61 16.37 -9.66
N ARG A 580 22.95 17.10 -8.76
CA ARG A 580 23.58 18.15 -7.95
C ARG A 580 23.16 18.00 -6.51
N ILE A 581 23.98 18.52 -5.61
CA ILE A 581 23.56 18.73 -4.23
C ILE A 581 22.52 19.85 -4.23
N ALA A 582 21.45 19.66 -3.45
CA ALA A 582 20.47 20.69 -3.15
C ALA A 582 20.65 21.14 -1.70
N VAL A 583 20.65 22.45 -1.48
CA VAL A 583 20.55 23.04 -0.14
C VAL A 583 19.07 23.23 0.14
N ASN A 584 18.52 22.36 0.98
CA ASN A 584 17.11 22.36 1.33
C ASN A 584 16.93 23.01 2.69
N SER A 585 15.90 23.86 2.80
CA SER A 585 15.62 24.61 4.02
C SER A 585 14.20 24.41 4.51
N LEU A 586 14.07 24.31 5.82
CA LEU A 586 12.81 24.26 6.54
C LEU A 586 12.61 25.58 7.29
N HIS A 587 11.47 26.23 7.08
CA HIS A 587 11.08 27.48 7.73
C HIS A 587 10.15 27.17 8.91
N LEU A 588 10.51 27.72 10.06
CA LEU A 588 9.87 27.49 11.36
C LEU A 588 9.34 28.82 11.91
N GLY A 589 8.34 28.76 12.78
CA GLY A 589 7.73 29.95 13.38
C GLY A 589 6.20 29.86 13.44
N GLU A 590 5.54 31.01 13.53
CA GLU A 590 4.08 31.10 13.68
C GLU A 590 3.35 30.66 12.42
N ALA A 591 3.85 31.05 11.25
CA ALA A 591 3.41 30.56 9.93
C ALA A 591 4.36 29.49 9.38
N GLY A 592 4.97 28.71 10.27
CA GLY A 592 5.98 27.71 9.95
C GLY A 592 5.43 26.30 9.77
N SER A 593 6.33 25.32 9.85
CA SER A 593 6.05 23.91 9.58
C SER A 593 5.40 23.19 10.77
N VAL A 594 4.41 22.33 10.52
CA VAL A 594 3.63 21.61 11.53
C VAL A 594 3.37 20.14 11.18
N LEU A 595 3.26 19.33 12.22
CA LEU A 595 2.74 17.96 12.20
C LEU A 595 1.32 17.96 12.74
N GLU A 596 0.39 17.38 12.00
CA GLU A 596 -1.02 17.31 12.35
C GLU A 596 -1.47 15.86 12.41
N LEU A 597 -2.07 15.53 13.54
CA LEU A 597 -2.50 14.20 13.92
C LEU A 597 -3.93 14.27 14.45
N LEU A 598 -4.57 13.12 14.54
CA LEU A 598 -5.82 12.95 15.28
C LEU A 598 -5.55 12.06 16.50
N ARG A 599 -5.78 12.58 17.70
CA ARG A 599 -5.61 11.84 18.96
C ARG A 599 -6.95 11.36 19.49
N LEU A 600 -7.04 10.13 19.99
CA LEU A 600 -8.24 9.71 20.71
C LEU A 600 -8.29 10.40 22.09
N PRO A 601 -9.48 10.75 22.58
CA PRO A 601 -9.65 11.25 23.94
C PRO A 601 -9.16 10.18 24.91
N GLN A 602 -8.52 10.61 26.00
CA GLN A 602 -8.25 9.68 27.08
C GLN A 602 -9.56 9.25 27.72
N THR A 603 -9.85 7.96 27.68
CA THR A 603 -10.86 7.39 28.57
C THR A 603 -10.30 7.48 29.97
N GLY A 604 -10.87 8.35 30.81
CA GLY A 604 -10.52 8.37 32.23
C GLY A 604 -10.85 7.00 32.82
N ASP A 605 -9.83 6.31 33.32
CA ASP A 605 -9.99 5.08 34.11
C ASP A 605 -10.72 5.36 35.44
#